data_AF-A0A9R1NVL2-F1
#
_entry.id   AF-A0A9R1NVL2-F1
#
_cell.length_a   1.000
_cell.length_b   1.000
_cell.length_c   1.000
_cell.angle_alpha   90.00
_cell.angle_beta   90.00
_cell.angle_gamma   90.00
#
_symmetry.space_group_name_H-M   'P 1'
#
loop_
_entity.id
_entity.type
_entity.pdbx_description
1 polymer ?
#
loop_
_entity_poly.entity_id
_entity_poly.type
_entity_poly.pdbx_seq_one_letter_code
_entity_poly.pdbx_strand_id
1 'polypeptide(L)'
;MPTSKSPHCSKNDYLRWKNCQGRDFTINGLMFNPYSEKIYDYLGGIEDIKKAKVRTVIPAATSFHEDCARILRAIRIAARLGFSFPKETAYYVRNLACSVARLDKGRLLMEVNYMLAYGSAEASLRLLWRFGLLEHLLPFQAAYFSSTLFKRKDNGTNMLLVLFSKLDSFLAPNRPCHNSLWISILAFHEALVRKPRDPLVVATFALAVYLGGDLPLAVDIGQSINRQHDAGFAELLEPRMRGKKGLLAEVKDLAISMRQALTEMTDEYYVANAMAKIPQAPSCIYPTTSILEGSQIN
;
A
#
# COMPACT_ATOMS: atom_id res chain seq x y z
N MET A 1 6.65 24.98 -24.13
CA MET A 1 7.73 24.05 -24.54
C MET A 1 8.77 24.84 -25.32
N PRO A 2 10.07 24.80 -24.99
CA PRO A 2 11.07 25.30 -25.91
C PRO A 2 11.35 24.22 -26.96
N THR A 3 10.98 24.52 -28.21
CA THR A 3 11.17 23.69 -29.42
C THR A 3 12.46 24.03 -30.17
N SER A 4 13.48 24.59 -29.53
CA SER A 4 14.75 24.91 -30.19
C SER A 4 15.93 24.20 -29.54
N LYS A 5 16.70 23.49 -30.37
CA LYS A 5 18.04 23.01 -30.01
C LYS A 5 18.87 24.22 -29.60
N SER A 6 19.31 24.27 -28.34
CA SER A 6 20.40 25.17 -27.95
C SER A 6 21.61 24.90 -28.85
N PRO A 7 22.25 25.93 -29.44
CA PRO A 7 23.34 25.78 -30.41
C PRO A 7 24.62 25.13 -29.85
N HIS A 8 24.66 24.85 -28.54
CA HIS A 8 25.78 24.19 -27.86
C HIS A 8 25.46 22.78 -27.33
N CYS A 9 24.31 22.18 -27.68
CA CYS A 9 23.92 20.87 -27.17
C CYS A 9 24.66 19.74 -27.91
N SER A 10 25.58 19.06 -27.20
CA SER A 10 26.23 17.87 -27.75
C SER A 10 25.20 16.78 -28.07
N LYS A 11 25.45 15.95 -29.10
CA LYS A 11 24.55 14.83 -29.45
C LYS A 11 24.27 13.92 -28.24
N ASN A 12 25.27 13.73 -27.38
CA ASN A 12 25.16 12.92 -26.17
C ASN A 12 24.25 13.57 -25.13
N ASP A 13 24.30 14.89 -24.95
CA ASP A 13 23.42 15.60 -24.01
C ASP A 13 21.96 15.56 -24.48
N TYR A 14 21.72 15.72 -25.78
CA TYR A 14 20.38 15.57 -26.34
C TYR A 14 19.80 14.17 -26.10
N LEU A 15 20.61 13.11 -26.30
CA LEU A 15 20.18 11.74 -26.07
C LEU A 15 19.85 11.46 -24.60
N ARG A 16 20.68 11.98 -23.67
CA ARG A 16 20.41 11.85 -22.23
C ARG A 16 19.13 12.58 -21.85
N TRP A 17 19.00 13.85 -22.25
CA TRP A 17 17.79 14.64 -22.01
C TRP A 17 16.54 13.93 -22.54
N LYS A 18 16.57 13.44 -23.79
CA LYS A 18 15.45 12.72 -24.40
C LYS A 18 15.08 11.46 -23.63
N ASN A 19 16.06 10.73 -23.08
CA ASN A 19 15.78 9.55 -22.25
C ASN A 19 15.11 9.94 -20.92
N CYS A 20 15.56 11.03 -20.29
CA CYS A 20 14.98 11.54 -19.04
C CYS A 20 13.50 11.94 -19.23
N GLN A 21 13.12 12.52 -20.38
CA GLN A 21 11.74 12.92 -20.68
C GLN A 21 10.73 11.76 -20.67
N GLY A 22 11.18 10.52 -20.88
CA GLY A 22 10.31 9.32 -20.83
C GLY A 22 10.14 8.70 -19.45
N ARG A 23 10.72 9.31 -18.39
CA ARG A 23 10.63 8.80 -17.01
C ARG A 23 9.35 9.27 -16.34
N ASP A 24 8.96 8.55 -15.29
CA ASP A 24 7.75 8.83 -14.53
C ASP A 24 7.91 10.04 -13.60
N PHE A 25 8.98 10.06 -12.79
CA PHE A 25 9.25 11.08 -11.80
C PHE A 25 10.63 11.72 -11.99
N THR A 26 10.73 13.01 -11.65
CA THR A 26 11.97 13.80 -11.78
C THR A 26 13.14 13.15 -11.05
N ILE A 27 12.90 12.63 -9.84
CA ILE A 27 13.90 11.96 -9.01
C ILE A 27 14.44 10.66 -9.63
N ASN A 28 13.66 10.00 -10.50
CA ASN A 28 14.06 8.79 -11.24
C ASN A 28 14.72 9.13 -12.59
N GLY A 29 14.85 10.42 -12.91
CA GLY A 29 15.43 10.91 -14.16
C GLY A 29 16.92 11.27 -14.07
N LEU A 30 17.56 11.07 -12.92
CA LEU A 30 18.99 11.35 -12.73
C LEU A 30 19.85 10.32 -13.48
N MET A 31 20.88 10.80 -14.18
CA MET A 31 21.82 9.96 -14.91
C MET A 31 23.22 10.08 -14.32
N PHE A 32 23.83 8.95 -13.95
CA PHE A 32 25.20 8.92 -13.43
C PHE A 32 26.18 8.42 -14.49
N ASN A 33 27.27 9.15 -14.72
CA ASN A 33 28.41 8.66 -15.49
C ASN A 33 29.51 8.18 -14.53
N PRO A 34 29.79 6.87 -14.48
CA PRO A 34 30.78 6.31 -13.55
C PRO A 34 32.23 6.66 -13.92
N TYR A 35 32.53 6.97 -15.19
CA TYR A 35 33.88 7.30 -15.63
C TYR A 35 34.28 8.73 -15.29
N SER A 36 33.31 9.65 -15.34
CA SER A 36 33.55 11.06 -15.03
C SER A 36 33.04 11.45 -13.64
N GLU A 37 32.44 10.51 -12.90
CA GLU A 37 31.78 10.72 -11.60
C GLU A 37 30.79 11.91 -11.60
N LYS A 38 30.08 12.11 -12.73
CA LYS A 38 29.13 13.23 -12.89
C LYS A 38 27.70 12.72 -12.86
N ILE A 39 26.85 13.43 -12.12
CA ILE A 39 25.40 13.30 -12.19
C ILE A 39 24.86 14.37 -13.13
N TYR A 40 24.07 13.95 -14.10
CA TYR A 40 23.33 14.84 -14.99
C TYR A 40 21.88 14.89 -14.52
N ASP A 41 21.43 16.11 -14.20
CA ASP A 41 20.05 16.40 -13.82
C ASP A 41 19.45 17.39 -14.83
N TYR A 42 18.61 16.86 -15.70
CA TYR A 42 17.91 17.66 -16.72
C TYR A 42 16.50 18.10 -16.28
N LEU A 43 16.02 17.58 -15.15
CA LEU A 43 14.61 17.65 -14.75
C LEU A 43 14.40 18.31 -13.39
N GLY A 44 15.47 18.68 -12.69
CA GLY A 44 15.42 19.20 -11.31
C GLY A 44 15.21 18.11 -10.26
N GLY A 45 15.57 16.86 -10.57
CA GLY A 45 15.43 15.72 -9.66
C GLY A 45 16.22 15.89 -8.36
N ILE A 46 17.39 16.52 -8.39
CA ILE A 46 18.20 16.79 -7.19
C ILE A 46 17.46 17.75 -6.25
N GLU A 47 16.81 18.78 -6.80
CA GLU A 47 16.05 19.73 -6.01
C GLU A 47 14.80 19.09 -5.39
N ASP A 48 14.08 18.26 -6.15
CA ASP A 48 12.93 17.51 -5.64
C ASP A 48 13.35 16.48 -4.57
N ILE A 49 14.51 15.82 -4.69
CA ILE A 49 15.07 14.97 -3.62
C ILE A 49 15.34 15.79 -2.36
N LYS A 50 16.02 16.94 -2.49
CA LYS A 50 16.31 17.84 -1.36
C LYS A 50 15.03 18.33 -0.67
N LYS A 51 13.96 18.56 -1.44
CA LYS A 51 12.64 18.98 -0.94
C LYS A 51 11.72 17.82 -0.54
N ALA A 52 12.19 16.58 -0.64
CA ALA A 52 11.42 15.35 -0.42
C ALA A 52 10.09 15.36 -1.18
N LYS A 53 10.15 15.59 -2.50
CA LYS A 53 8.98 15.68 -3.39
C LYS A 53 8.95 14.57 -4.42
N VAL A 54 7.80 13.94 -4.58
CA VAL A 54 7.51 13.06 -5.73
C VAL A 54 6.78 13.87 -6.79
N ARG A 55 7.51 14.32 -7.80
CA ARG A 55 7.00 15.13 -8.92
C ARG A 55 7.13 14.36 -10.23
N THR A 56 6.08 14.39 -11.05
CA THR A 56 6.08 13.79 -12.38
C THR A 56 6.95 14.59 -13.36
N VAL A 57 7.54 13.93 -14.35
CA VAL A 57 8.38 14.61 -15.38
C VAL A 57 7.55 15.53 -16.26
N ILE A 58 6.36 15.06 -16.67
CA ILE A 58 5.35 15.84 -17.39
C ILE A 58 4.18 16.18 -16.44
N PRO A 59 3.23 17.06 -16.82
CA PRO A 59 2.07 17.38 -15.99
C PRO A 59 1.37 16.12 -15.48
N ALA A 60 0.99 16.12 -14.20
CA ALA A 60 0.53 14.90 -13.51
C ALA A 60 -0.76 14.34 -14.13
N ALA A 61 -1.63 15.23 -14.64
CA ALA A 61 -2.80 14.86 -15.42
C ALA A 61 -2.43 13.93 -16.59
N THR A 62 -1.58 14.42 -17.50
CA THR A 62 -1.15 13.69 -18.69
C THR A 62 -0.43 12.41 -18.32
N SER A 63 0.51 12.48 -17.37
CA SER A 63 1.29 11.31 -16.95
C SER A 63 0.42 10.16 -16.44
N PHE A 64 -0.59 10.45 -15.61
CA PHE A 64 -1.46 9.43 -15.04
C PHE A 64 -2.55 8.95 -16.01
N HIS A 65 -2.92 9.77 -17.00
CA HIS A 65 -3.78 9.33 -18.10
C HIS A 65 -3.06 8.35 -19.04
N GLU A 66 -1.78 8.61 -19.36
CA GLU A 66 -0.95 7.71 -20.17
C GLU A 66 -0.73 6.35 -19.49
N ASP A 67 -0.43 6.35 -18.19
CA ASP A 67 -0.19 5.14 -17.41
C ASP A 67 -0.65 5.33 -15.96
N CYS A 68 -1.84 4.79 -15.63
CA CYS A 68 -2.39 4.89 -14.28
C CYS A 68 -1.59 4.08 -13.24
N ALA A 69 -0.71 3.15 -13.63
CA ALA A 69 0.20 2.49 -12.69
C ALA A 69 1.19 3.50 -12.06
N ARG A 70 1.45 4.64 -12.71
CA ARG A 70 2.25 5.72 -12.14
C ARG A 70 1.60 6.32 -10.88
N ILE A 71 0.28 6.22 -10.69
CA ILE A 71 -0.38 6.65 -9.44
C ILE A 71 0.08 5.76 -8.28
N LEU A 72 -0.01 4.44 -8.45
CA LEU A 72 0.44 3.48 -7.45
C LEU A 72 1.94 3.61 -7.19
N ARG A 73 2.73 3.82 -8.25
CA ARG A 73 4.16 4.06 -8.12
C ARG A 73 4.48 5.35 -7.35
N ALA A 74 3.71 6.42 -7.55
CA ALA A 74 3.86 7.66 -6.79
C ALA A 74 3.67 7.41 -5.28
N ILE A 75 2.62 6.66 -4.92
CA ILE A 75 2.34 6.24 -3.53
C ILE A 75 3.49 5.42 -2.97
N ARG A 76 3.95 4.41 -3.71
CA ARG A 76 5.07 3.56 -3.32
C ARG A 76 6.35 4.36 -3.03
N ILE A 77 6.72 5.27 -3.92
CA ILE A 77 7.91 6.11 -3.77
C ILE A 77 7.75 7.03 -2.55
N ALA A 78 6.60 7.68 -2.42
CA ALA A 78 6.31 8.56 -1.30
C ALA A 78 6.38 7.83 0.05
N ALA A 79 5.78 6.64 0.14
CA ALA A 79 5.83 5.80 1.33
C ALA A 79 7.25 5.37 1.68
N ARG A 80 8.00 4.88 0.69
CA ARG A 80 9.35 4.33 0.90
C ARG A 80 10.37 5.39 1.30
N LEU A 81 10.30 6.57 0.69
CA LEU A 81 11.29 7.63 0.91
C LEU A 81 10.84 8.66 1.95
N GLY A 82 9.60 8.57 2.45
CA GLY A 82 9.02 9.61 3.30
C GLY A 82 8.76 10.92 2.55
N PHE A 83 8.59 10.86 1.23
CA PHE A 83 8.39 12.04 0.39
C PHE A 83 6.91 12.47 0.37
N SER A 84 6.69 13.72 0.02
CA SER A 84 5.37 14.32 -0.11
C SER A 84 5.07 14.70 -1.56
N PHE A 85 3.79 14.82 -1.92
CA PHE A 85 3.41 15.24 -3.25
C PHE A 85 3.34 16.77 -3.36
N PRO A 86 3.81 17.38 -4.47
CA PRO A 86 3.39 18.72 -4.87
C PRO A 86 1.87 18.82 -4.99
N LYS A 87 1.32 20.04 -4.89
CA LYS A 87 -0.15 20.28 -4.92
C LYS A 87 -0.81 19.65 -6.15
N GLU A 88 -0.22 19.84 -7.33
CA GLU A 88 -0.71 19.28 -8.60
C GLU A 88 -0.73 17.74 -8.57
N THR A 89 0.40 17.11 -8.23
CA THR A 89 0.49 15.65 -8.14
C THR A 89 -0.51 15.08 -7.13
N ALA A 90 -0.63 15.70 -5.95
CA ALA A 90 -1.59 15.28 -4.93
C ALA A 90 -3.04 15.36 -5.42
N TYR A 91 -3.38 16.41 -6.18
CA TYR A 91 -4.70 16.59 -6.77
C TYR A 91 -5.04 15.46 -7.73
N TYR A 92 -4.15 15.16 -8.69
CA TYR A 92 -4.42 14.13 -9.69
C TYR A 92 -4.31 12.71 -9.15
N VAL A 93 -3.44 12.44 -8.16
CA VAL A 93 -3.41 11.15 -7.46
C VAL A 93 -4.77 10.84 -6.82
N ARG A 94 -5.42 11.85 -6.21
CA ARG A 94 -6.77 11.68 -5.63
C ARG A 94 -7.85 11.55 -6.68
N ASN A 95 -7.91 12.49 -7.62
CA ASN A 95 -9.05 12.58 -8.55
C ASN A 95 -9.06 11.47 -9.61
N LEU A 96 -7.90 10.87 -9.88
CA LEU A 96 -7.77 9.73 -10.78
C LEU A 96 -7.62 8.40 -10.02
N ALA A 97 -7.88 8.36 -8.71
CA ALA A 97 -7.68 7.15 -7.91
C ALA A 97 -8.48 5.94 -8.46
N CYS A 98 -9.73 6.12 -8.89
CA CYS A 98 -10.53 5.02 -9.45
C CYS A 98 -9.97 4.47 -10.78
N SER A 99 -9.11 5.22 -11.47
CA SER A 99 -8.52 4.78 -12.73
C SER A 99 -7.60 3.57 -12.58
N VAL A 100 -7.09 3.31 -11.37
CA VAL A 100 -6.25 2.16 -11.08
C VAL A 100 -7.01 0.84 -11.26
N ALA A 101 -8.33 0.84 -11.12
CA ALA A 101 -9.16 -0.35 -11.35
C ALA A 101 -9.14 -0.84 -12.82
N ARG A 102 -8.64 -0.02 -13.76
CA ARG A 102 -8.45 -0.42 -15.16
C ARG A 102 -7.15 -1.19 -15.41
N LEU A 103 -6.22 -1.20 -14.45
CA LEU A 103 -4.98 -1.95 -14.58
C LEU A 103 -5.27 -3.45 -14.59
N ASP A 104 -4.48 -4.21 -15.34
CA ASP A 104 -4.55 -5.66 -15.27
C ASP A 104 -4.16 -6.16 -13.85
N LYS A 105 -4.72 -7.31 -13.47
CA LYS A 105 -4.52 -7.90 -12.14
C LYS A 105 -3.03 -8.15 -11.83
N GLY A 106 -2.22 -8.45 -12.84
CA GLY A 106 -0.78 -8.67 -12.68
C GLY A 106 -0.04 -7.39 -12.29
N ARG A 107 -0.30 -6.28 -12.98
CA ARG A 107 0.26 -4.96 -12.64
C ARG A 107 -0.20 -4.46 -11.28
N LEU A 108 -1.48 -4.65 -10.94
CA LEU A 108 -2.00 -4.30 -9.62
C LEU A 108 -1.27 -5.07 -8.52
N LEU A 109 -1.20 -6.40 -8.65
CA LEU A 109 -0.50 -7.26 -7.69
C LEU A 109 0.98 -6.87 -7.55
N MET A 110 1.65 -6.57 -8.67
CA MET A 110 3.05 -6.15 -8.65
C MET A 110 3.26 -4.85 -7.84
N GLU A 111 2.47 -3.81 -8.10
CA GLU A 111 2.60 -2.53 -7.37
C GLU A 111 2.19 -2.67 -5.89
N VAL A 112 1.13 -3.42 -5.57
CA VAL A 112 0.73 -3.70 -4.17
C VAL A 112 1.82 -4.52 -3.45
N ASN A 113 2.39 -5.53 -4.10
CA ASN A 113 3.47 -6.32 -3.53
C ASN A 113 4.70 -5.44 -3.25
N TYR A 114 5.06 -4.54 -4.17
CA TYR A 114 6.15 -3.61 -3.91
C TYR A 114 5.87 -2.64 -2.76
N MET A 115 4.61 -2.34 -2.46
CA MET A 115 4.25 -1.50 -1.30
C MET A 115 4.33 -2.28 0.01
N LEU A 116 3.79 -3.50 0.04
CA LEU A 116 3.57 -4.26 1.28
C LEU A 116 4.72 -5.21 1.67
N ALA A 117 5.58 -5.60 0.72
CA ALA A 117 6.62 -6.60 0.96
C ALA A 117 8.04 -6.03 1.11
N TYR A 118 8.23 -4.71 1.02
CA TYR A 118 9.56 -4.07 0.87
C TYR A 118 9.84 -3.02 1.96
N GLY A 119 9.30 -3.19 3.17
CA GLY A 119 9.63 -2.35 4.33
C GLY A 119 9.01 -0.96 4.31
N SER A 120 7.85 -0.79 3.69
CA SER A 120 7.11 0.48 3.64
C SER A 120 5.59 0.26 3.62
N ALA A 121 5.12 -0.86 4.15
CA ALA A 121 3.75 -1.31 4.08
C ALA A 121 2.80 -0.41 4.87
N GLU A 122 3.17 -0.07 6.11
CA GLU A 122 2.36 0.78 6.99
C GLU A 122 2.16 2.18 6.37
N ALA A 123 3.26 2.81 5.93
CA ALA A 123 3.23 4.11 5.29
C ALA A 123 2.44 4.08 3.96
N SER A 124 2.54 2.97 3.22
CA SER A 124 1.79 2.76 1.99
C SER A 124 0.29 2.65 2.27
N LEU A 125 -0.15 1.87 3.27
CA LEU A 125 -1.56 1.77 3.66
C LEU A 125 -2.14 3.13 4.07
N ARG A 126 -1.40 3.96 4.80
CA ARG A 126 -1.81 5.33 5.14
C ARG A 126 -2.00 6.18 3.90
N LEU A 127 -1.06 6.15 2.96
CA LEU A 127 -1.15 6.96 1.74
C LEU A 127 -2.28 6.46 0.83
N LEU A 128 -2.46 5.15 0.68
CA LEU A 128 -3.60 4.56 -0.04
C LEU A 128 -4.92 5.06 0.55
N TRP A 129 -5.07 5.05 1.88
CA TRP A 129 -6.26 5.57 2.55
C TRP A 129 -6.43 7.09 2.37
N ARG A 130 -5.34 7.85 2.52
CA ARG A 130 -5.36 9.32 2.39
C ARG A 130 -5.81 9.80 1.01
N PHE A 131 -5.51 9.03 -0.03
CA PHE A 131 -5.79 9.38 -1.41
C PHE A 131 -6.99 8.65 -2.03
N GLY A 132 -7.65 7.75 -1.30
CA GLY A 132 -8.85 7.06 -1.82
C GLY A 132 -8.53 5.87 -2.73
N LEU A 133 -7.36 5.28 -2.57
CA LEU A 133 -6.92 4.11 -3.34
C LEU A 133 -7.14 2.79 -2.58
N LEU A 134 -7.23 2.84 -1.25
CA LEU A 134 -7.38 1.64 -0.43
C LEU A 134 -8.70 0.92 -0.72
N GLU A 135 -9.77 1.68 -1.00
CA GLU A 135 -11.10 1.19 -1.34
C GLU A 135 -11.11 0.32 -2.60
N HIS A 136 -10.24 0.65 -3.55
CA HIS A 136 -10.15 -0.04 -4.84
C HIS A 136 -9.24 -1.27 -4.76
N LEU A 137 -8.27 -1.29 -3.85
CA LEU A 137 -7.25 -2.33 -3.78
C LEU A 137 -7.51 -3.35 -2.67
N LEU A 138 -7.99 -2.88 -1.51
CA LEU A 138 -8.14 -3.64 -0.26
C LEU A 138 -9.46 -3.23 0.44
N PRO A 139 -10.62 -3.57 -0.13
CA PRO A 139 -11.93 -3.05 0.31
C PRO A 139 -12.29 -3.46 1.74
N PHE A 140 -11.89 -4.65 2.20
CA PHE A 140 -12.10 -5.09 3.58
C PHE A 140 -11.35 -4.19 4.58
N GLN A 141 -10.09 -3.88 4.29
CA GLN A 141 -9.28 -3.00 5.13
C GLN A 141 -9.75 -1.55 5.06
N ALA A 142 -10.24 -1.10 3.91
CA ALA A 142 -10.88 0.22 3.79
C ALA A 142 -12.18 0.30 4.61
N ALA A 143 -13.01 -0.74 4.58
CA ALA A 143 -14.23 -0.81 5.41
C ALA A 143 -13.89 -0.77 6.91
N TYR A 144 -12.81 -1.47 7.32
CA TYR A 144 -12.28 -1.41 8.68
C TYR A 144 -11.81 0.00 9.09
N PHE A 145 -11.06 0.71 8.24
CA PHE A 145 -10.65 2.09 8.54
C PHE A 145 -11.87 3.01 8.67
N SER A 146 -12.90 2.79 7.86
CA SER A 146 -14.14 3.55 7.97
C SER A 146 -14.92 3.24 9.25
N SER A 147 -15.04 1.97 9.64
CA SER A 147 -15.83 1.56 10.82
C SER A 147 -15.19 2.00 12.13
N THR A 148 -13.85 2.05 12.18
CA THR A 148 -13.08 2.57 13.33
C THR A 148 -13.00 4.10 13.37
N LEU A 149 -13.71 4.80 12.46
CA LEU A 149 -13.69 6.26 12.32
C LEU A 149 -12.27 6.83 12.07
N PHE A 150 -11.37 6.01 11.51
CA PHE A 150 -10.00 6.38 11.22
C PHE A 150 -9.96 7.35 10.03
N LYS A 151 -9.75 8.64 10.31
CA LYS A 151 -9.84 9.69 9.29
C LYS A 151 -8.70 9.57 8.26
N ARG A 152 -8.93 10.02 7.03
CA ARG A 152 -7.90 10.00 5.94
C ARG A 152 -6.62 10.78 6.22
N LYS A 153 -6.66 11.70 7.19
CA LYS A 153 -5.50 12.51 7.63
C LYS A 153 -5.10 12.17 9.08
N ASP A 154 -5.57 11.04 9.60
CA ASP A 154 -5.28 10.64 10.95
C ASP A 154 -3.82 10.19 11.09
N ASN A 155 -3.20 10.60 12.19
CA ASN A 155 -1.85 10.23 12.58
C ASN A 155 -1.83 9.14 13.65
N GLY A 156 -3.00 8.74 14.16
CA GLY A 156 -3.17 7.65 15.11
C GLY A 156 -2.76 6.30 14.52
N THR A 157 -2.90 5.25 15.33
CA THR A 157 -2.60 3.88 14.94
C THR A 157 -3.80 2.98 15.16
N ASN A 158 -3.77 1.81 14.53
CA ASN A 158 -4.75 0.74 14.71
C ASN A 158 -4.04 -0.62 14.55
N MET A 159 -4.73 -1.73 14.82
CA MET A 159 -4.08 -3.04 14.84
C MET A 159 -3.43 -3.38 13.49
N LEU A 160 -4.13 -3.12 12.37
CA LEU A 160 -3.60 -3.35 11.03
C LEU A 160 -2.28 -2.60 10.79
N LEU A 161 -2.25 -1.30 11.10
CA LEU A 161 -1.06 -0.47 10.92
C LEU A 161 0.08 -0.92 11.83
N VAL A 162 -0.20 -1.36 13.07
CA VAL A 162 0.82 -1.93 13.96
C VAL A 162 1.39 -3.23 13.41
N LEU A 163 0.54 -4.15 12.91
CA LEU A 163 1.00 -5.40 12.31
C LEU A 163 1.95 -5.14 11.13
N PHE A 164 1.58 -4.21 10.25
CA PHE A 164 2.42 -3.84 9.11
C PHE A 164 3.67 -3.05 9.50
N SER A 165 3.61 -2.19 10.52
CA SER A 165 4.80 -1.51 11.07
C SER A 165 5.79 -2.51 11.64
N LYS A 166 5.31 -3.54 12.33
CA LYS A 166 6.15 -4.63 12.82
C LYS A 166 6.74 -5.44 11.67
N LEU A 167 5.94 -5.78 10.65
CA LEU A 167 6.46 -6.42 9.44
C LEU A 167 7.59 -5.59 8.83
N ASP A 168 7.37 -4.29 8.63
CA ASP A 168 8.33 -3.39 8.01
C ASP A 168 9.68 -3.37 8.75
N SER A 169 9.68 -3.53 10.08
CA SER A 169 10.91 -3.58 10.88
C SER A 169 11.82 -4.79 10.59
N PHE A 170 11.29 -5.84 9.95
CA PHE A 170 12.05 -7.03 9.54
C PHE A 170 12.51 -7.00 8.08
N LEU A 171 12.04 -6.02 7.31
CA LEU A 171 12.21 -5.97 5.86
C LEU A 171 13.11 -4.80 5.44
N ALA A 172 13.67 -4.92 4.24
CA ALA A 172 14.41 -3.87 3.59
C ALA A 172 14.18 -3.94 2.07
N PRO A 173 14.49 -2.87 1.30
CA PRO A 173 14.34 -2.91 -0.15
C PRO A 173 15.10 -4.06 -0.84
N ASN A 174 16.23 -4.50 -0.26
CA ASN A 174 17.03 -5.64 -0.73
C ASN A 174 16.71 -6.96 -0.01
N ARG A 175 15.75 -6.95 0.92
CA ARG A 175 15.29 -8.13 1.68
C ARG A 175 13.76 -8.09 1.81
N PRO A 176 13.03 -8.30 0.70
CA PRO A 176 11.57 -8.34 0.74
C PRO A 176 11.05 -9.66 1.33
N CYS A 177 9.80 -9.65 1.80
CA CYS A 177 9.10 -10.89 2.14
C CYS A 177 8.37 -11.49 0.94
N HIS A 178 8.00 -12.76 1.04
CA HIS A 178 7.10 -13.39 0.08
C HIS A 178 5.68 -12.81 0.21
N ASN A 179 4.91 -12.77 -0.89
CA ASN A 179 3.59 -12.13 -0.90
C ASN A 179 2.57 -12.82 0.02
N SER A 180 2.71 -14.13 0.20
CA SER A 180 1.87 -14.91 1.13
C SER A 180 1.88 -14.37 2.54
N LEU A 181 2.96 -13.73 2.99
CA LEU A 181 3.06 -13.20 4.36
C LEU A 181 2.14 -12.01 4.58
N TRP A 182 2.18 -10.99 3.70
CA TRP A 182 1.30 -9.83 3.86
C TRP A 182 -0.16 -10.19 3.56
N ILE A 183 -0.43 -11.11 2.64
CA ILE A 183 -1.78 -11.65 2.41
C ILE A 183 -2.29 -12.34 3.68
N SER A 184 -1.46 -13.14 4.33
CA SER A 184 -1.80 -13.81 5.59
C SER A 184 -2.07 -12.80 6.71
N ILE A 185 -1.31 -11.71 6.80
CA ILE A 185 -1.56 -10.65 7.79
C ILE A 185 -2.91 -9.98 7.55
N LEU A 186 -3.27 -9.69 6.29
CA LEU A 186 -4.58 -9.11 5.95
C LEU A 186 -5.74 -10.02 6.36
N ALA A 187 -5.64 -11.32 6.04
CA ALA A 187 -6.68 -12.30 6.38
C ALA A 187 -6.75 -12.58 7.89
N PHE A 188 -5.61 -12.63 8.56
CA PHE A 188 -5.54 -12.76 10.01
C PHE A 188 -6.22 -11.57 10.69
N HIS A 189 -5.89 -10.35 10.27
CA HIS A 189 -6.53 -9.14 10.78
C HIS A 189 -8.04 -9.15 10.51
N GLU A 190 -8.47 -9.48 9.29
CA GLU A 190 -9.90 -9.56 8.95
C GLU A 190 -10.66 -10.59 9.81
N ALA A 191 -10.04 -11.75 10.11
CA ALA A 191 -10.62 -12.74 10.99
C ALA A 191 -10.83 -12.19 12.42
N LEU A 192 -9.89 -11.39 12.93
CA LEU A 192 -10.01 -10.77 14.24
C LEU A 192 -11.04 -9.62 14.27
N VAL A 193 -11.12 -8.82 13.20
CA VAL A 193 -12.14 -7.77 13.08
C VAL A 193 -13.55 -8.35 13.12
N ARG A 194 -13.79 -9.48 12.45
CA ARG A 194 -15.10 -10.13 12.42
C ARG A 194 -15.46 -10.82 13.72
N LYS A 195 -14.48 -11.50 14.32
CA LYS A 195 -14.64 -12.20 15.58
C LYS A 195 -13.45 -11.89 16.49
N PRO A 196 -13.54 -10.81 17.29
CA PRO A 196 -12.52 -10.46 18.25
C PRO A 196 -12.17 -11.64 19.16
N ARG A 197 -10.90 -11.75 19.52
CA ARG A 197 -10.38 -12.92 20.27
C ARG A 197 -9.69 -12.51 21.55
N ASP A 198 -9.67 -13.44 22.49
CA ASP A 198 -8.82 -13.34 23.66
C ASP A 198 -7.34 -13.26 23.22
N PRO A 199 -6.54 -12.31 23.75
CA PRO A 199 -5.12 -12.16 23.41
C PRO A 199 -4.30 -13.43 23.55
N LEU A 200 -4.65 -14.30 24.51
CA LEU A 200 -3.99 -15.58 24.71
C LEU A 200 -4.21 -16.52 23.53
N VAL A 201 -5.41 -16.53 22.93
CA VAL A 201 -5.72 -17.30 21.73
C VAL A 201 -4.89 -16.80 20.56
N VAL A 202 -4.79 -15.49 20.39
CA VAL A 202 -4.02 -14.84 19.33
C VAL A 202 -2.52 -15.16 19.45
N ALA A 203 -1.97 -15.04 20.67
CA ALA A 203 -0.56 -15.34 20.93
C ALA A 203 -0.25 -16.83 20.74
N THR A 204 -1.14 -17.71 21.22
CA THR A 204 -0.99 -19.17 21.05
C THR A 204 -1.10 -19.58 19.59
N PHE A 205 -1.99 -18.95 18.81
CA PHE A 205 -2.06 -19.16 17.37
C PHE A 205 -0.77 -18.74 16.67
N ALA A 206 -0.22 -17.56 17.00
CA ALA A 206 1.06 -17.12 16.44
C ALA A 206 2.21 -18.08 16.79
N LEU A 207 2.26 -18.59 18.03
CA LEU A 207 3.21 -19.63 18.44
C LEU A 207 3.02 -20.92 17.65
N ALA A 208 1.79 -21.38 17.44
CA ALA A 208 1.52 -22.57 16.65
C ALA A 208 2.04 -22.43 15.21
N VAL A 209 1.85 -21.26 14.59
CA VAL A 209 2.41 -20.98 13.25
C VAL A 209 3.94 -20.97 13.28
N TYR A 210 4.55 -20.34 14.29
CA TYR A 210 6.01 -20.30 14.45
C TYR A 210 6.63 -21.69 14.64
N LEU A 211 5.95 -22.57 15.39
CA LEU A 211 6.37 -23.94 15.68
C LEU A 211 5.99 -24.93 14.57
N GLY A 212 5.66 -24.46 13.36
CA GLY A 212 5.34 -25.33 12.23
C GLY A 212 4.03 -26.11 12.36
N GLY A 213 3.11 -25.65 13.20
CA GLY A 213 1.80 -26.27 13.43
C GLY A 213 1.72 -27.17 14.66
N ASP A 214 2.76 -27.24 15.51
CA ASP A 214 2.73 -27.98 16.77
C ASP A 214 1.82 -27.29 17.79
N LEU A 215 0.54 -27.63 17.72
CA LEU A 215 -0.51 -27.02 18.49
C LEU A 215 -0.49 -27.42 19.98
N PRO A 216 -0.21 -28.68 20.38
CA PRO A 216 0.00 -29.03 21.78
C PRO A 216 1.13 -28.22 22.43
N LEU A 217 2.30 -28.13 21.77
CA LEU A 217 3.43 -27.36 22.31
C LEU A 217 3.11 -25.87 22.38
N ALA A 218 2.45 -25.32 21.35
CA ALA A 218 2.03 -23.93 21.35
C ALA A 218 1.06 -23.61 22.50
N VAL A 219 0.10 -24.50 22.79
CA VAL A 219 -0.84 -24.33 23.92
C VAL A 219 -0.10 -24.38 25.26
N ASP A 220 0.86 -25.28 25.42
CA ASP A 220 1.64 -25.40 26.64
C ASP A 220 2.48 -24.14 26.90
N ILE A 221 3.17 -23.62 25.87
CA ILE A 221 3.91 -22.35 25.97
C ILE A 221 2.95 -21.17 26.14
N GLY A 222 1.85 -21.15 25.39
CA GLY A 222 0.86 -20.08 25.42
C GLY A 222 0.33 -19.81 26.82
N GLN A 223 0.05 -20.87 27.60
CA GLN A 223 -0.40 -20.73 28.99
C GLN A 223 0.58 -20.03 29.93
N SER A 224 1.87 -19.99 29.58
CA SER A 224 2.88 -19.27 30.36
C SER A 224 2.92 -17.76 30.04
N ILE A 225 2.22 -17.32 28.99
CA ILE A 225 2.18 -15.91 28.60
C ILE A 225 1.29 -15.15 29.58
N ASN A 226 1.93 -14.30 30.39
CA ASN A 226 1.24 -13.44 31.36
C ASN A 226 1.47 -11.93 31.08
N ARG A 227 1.92 -11.60 29.86
CA ARG A 227 2.17 -10.22 29.46
C ARG A 227 0.85 -9.52 29.17
N GLN A 228 0.70 -8.29 29.68
CA GLN A 228 -0.45 -7.45 29.34
C GLN A 228 -0.46 -7.12 27.84
N HIS A 229 -1.65 -7.14 27.26
CA HIS A 229 -1.91 -6.73 25.89
C HIS A 229 -2.34 -5.26 25.85
N ASP A 230 -2.30 -4.68 24.65
CA ASP A 230 -2.82 -3.33 24.43
C ASP A 230 -4.36 -3.39 24.32
N ALA A 231 -5.04 -2.84 25.34
CA ALA A 231 -6.50 -2.80 25.42
C ALA A 231 -7.13 -1.77 24.45
N GLY A 232 -6.32 -0.99 23.72
CA GLY A 232 -6.80 -0.04 22.71
C GLY A 232 -7.28 -0.70 21.41
N PHE A 233 -7.03 -2.00 21.21
CA PHE A 233 -7.43 -2.73 20.01
C PHE A 233 -8.78 -3.44 20.19
N ALA A 234 -9.78 -3.03 19.42
CA ALA A 234 -11.14 -3.62 19.47
C ALA A 234 -11.18 -5.07 18.98
N GLU A 235 -10.15 -5.51 18.27
CA GLU A 235 -9.93 -6.88 17.79
C GLU A 235 -9.55 -7.85 18.92
N LEU A 236 -9.10 -7.30 20.06
CA LEU A 236 -8.69 -8.06 21.24
C LEU A 236 -9.76 -7.92 22.34
N LEU A 237 -10.24 -9.05 22.84
CA LEU A 237 -11.19 -9.10 23.95
C LEU A 237 -10.48 -8.97 25.29
N GLU A 238 -11.24 -8.54 26.30
CA GLU A 238 -10.79 -8.66 27.69
C GLU A 238 -10.43 -10.13 28.01
N PRO A 239 -9.25 -10.40 28.61
CA PRO A 239 -8.78 -11.75 28.89
C PRO A 239 -9.76 -12.50 29.79
N ARG A 240 -10.30 -13.61 29.29
CA ARG A 240 -11.29 -14.44 29.99
C ARG A 240 -10.91 -15.92 29.97
N MET A 241 -10.05 -16.35 29.05
CA MET A 241 -9.75 -17.76 28.83
C MET A 241 -8.96 -18.39 29.98
N ARG A 242 -9.46 -19.53 30.49
CA ARG A 242 -8.75 -20.40 31.45
C ARG A 242 -8.85 -21.86 31.00
N GLY A 243 -7.71 -22.55 30.93
CA GLY A 243 -7.62 -24.00 30.70
C GLY A 243 -7.22 -24.44 29.28
N LYS A 244 -6.54 -25.60 29.18
CA LYS A 244 -5.90 -26.12 27.94
C LYS A 244 -6.91 -26.46 26.84
N LYS A 245 -7.98 -27.19 27.18
CA LYS A 245 -8.96 -27.69 26.19
C LYS A 245 -9.73 -26.56 25.49
N GLY A 246 -10.13 -25.53 26.25
CA GLY A 246 -10.79 -24.35 25.69
C GLY A 246 -9.88 -23.56 24.77
N LEU A 247 -8.63 -23.31 25.20
CA LEU A 247 -7.63 -22.59 24.41
C LEU A 247 -7.36 -23.30 23.08
N LEU A 248 -7.21 -24.62 23.10
CA LEU A 248 -7.01 -25.43 21.90
C LEU A 248 -8.16 -25.28 20.89
N ALA A 249 -9.41 -25.32 21.37
CA ALA A 249 -10.59 -25.18 20.51
C ALA A 249 -10.66 -23.79 19.86
N GLU A 250 -10.43 -22.73 20.64
CA GLU A 250 -10.42 -21.35 20.16
C GLU A 250 -9.31 -21.07 19.15
N VAL A 251 -8.12 -21.64 19.34
CA VAL A 251 -7.00 -21.48 18.39
C VAL A 251 -7.33 -22.17 17.04
N LYS A 252 -7.95 -23.35 17.07
CA LYS A 252 -8.43 -24.02 15.85
C LYS A 252 -9.53 -23.22 15.16
N ASP A 253 -10.44 -22.64 15.93
CA ASP A 253 -11.52 -21.81 15.42
C ASP A 253 -10.99 -20.51 14.79
N LEU A 254 -9.93 -19.91 15.36
CA LEU A 254 -9.23 -18.78 14.74
C LEU A 254 -8.57 -19.18 13.42
N ALA A 255 -7.94 -20.36 13.34
CA ALA A 255 -7.37 -20.88 12.09
C ALA A 255 -8.44 -21.07 11.00
N ILE A 256 -9.63 -21.57 11.37
CA ILE A 256 -10.79 -21.68 10.47
C ILE A 256 -11.25 -20.29 10.01
N SER A 257 -11.38 -19.34 10.94
CA SER A 257 -11.79 -17.96 10.66
C SER A 257 -10.83 -17.28 9.68
N MET A 258 -9.52 -17.49 9.83
CA MET A 258 -8.50 -16.94 8.93
C MET A 258 -8.58 -17.56 7.53
N ARG A 259 -8.81 -18.87 7.41
CA ARG A 259 -9.03 -19.52 6.09
C ARG A 259 -10.29 -19.01 5.42
N GLN A 260 -11.36 -18.83 6.18
CA GLN A 260 -12.60 -18.26 5.67
C GLN A 260 -12.38 -16.82 5.18
N ALA A 261 -11.65 -15.99 5.94
CA ALA A 261 -11.28 -14.64 5.51
C ALA A 261 -10.50 -14.64 4.18
N LEU A 262 -9.54 -15.56 4.00
CA LEU A 262 -8.82 -15.70 2.72
C LEU A 262 -9.75 -15.98 1.54
N THR A 263 -10.70 -16.91 1.71
CA THR A 263 -11.67 -17.24 0.65
C THR A 263 -12.57 -16.05 0.34
N GLU A 264 -13.17 -15.43 1.36
CA GLU A 264 -14.10 -14.33 1.17
C GLU A 264 -13.44 -13.05 0.63
N MET A 265 -12.17 -12.82 0.94
CA MET A 265 -11.41 -11.70 0.38
C MET A 265 -11.20 -11.81 -1.14
N THR A 266 -11.47 -12.97 -1.73
CA THR A 266 -11.40 -13.21 -3.18
C THR A 266 -12.76 -13.41 -3.84
N ASP A 267 -13.83 -13.47 -3.05
CA ASP A 267 -15.19 -13.72 -3.53
C ASP A 267 -15.91 -12.41 -3.87
N GLU A 268 -16.53 -12.37 -5.05
CA GLU A 268 -17.15 -11.15 -5.60
C GLU A 268 -18.28 -10.60 -4.71
N TYR A 269 -19.09 -11.48 -4.12
CA TYR A 269 -20.21 -11.08 -3.27
C TYR A 269 -19.73 -10.42 -1.98
N TYR A 270 -18.75 -11.04 -1.30
CA TYR A 270 -18.20 -10.49 -0.06
C TYR A 270 -17.40 -9.21 -0.32
N VAL A 271 -16.67 -9.12 -1.43
CA VAL A 271 -15.98 -7.90 -1.86
C VAL A 271 -16.98 -6.76 -2.09
N ALA A 272 -18.08 -7.01 -2.83
CA ALA A 272 -19.11 -6.00 -3.06
C ALA A 272 -19.75 -5.51 -1.74
N ASN A 273 -20.03 -6.44 -0.81
CA ASN A 273 -20.54 -6.10 0.52
C ASN A 273 -19.55 -5.27 1.35
N ALA A 274 -18.25 -5.55 1.28
CA ALA A 274 -17.23 -4.75 1.95
C ALA A 274 -17.18 -3.33 1.36
N MET A 275 -17.24 -3.20 0.04
CA MET A 275 -17.27 -1.91 -0.64
C MET A 275 -18.51 -1.07 -0.27
N ALA A 276 -19.67 -1.71 -0.11
CA ALA A 276 -20.91 -1.03 0.27
C ALA A 276 -20.87 -0.38 1.67
N LYS A 277 -19.98 -0.84 2.56
CA LYS A 277 -19.79 -0.28 3.90
C LYS A 277 -18.93 0.99 3.91
N ILE A 278 -18.27 1.31 2.81
CA ILE A 278 -17.37 2.45 2.70
C ILE A 278 -18.21 3.68 2.31
N PRO A 279 -18.18 4.78 3.08
CA PRO A 279 -18.83 6.03 2.68
C PRO A 279 -18.25 6.47 1.32
N GLN A 280 -19.13 6.94 0.42
CA GLN A 280 -18.79 7.18 -0.99
C GLN A 280 -17.35 7.70 -1.16
N ALA A 281 -16.54 6.93 -1.88
CA ALA A 281 -15.18 7.32 -2.23
C ALA A 281 -15.20 8.73 -2.86
N PRO A 282 -14.12 9.53 -2.71
CA PRO A 282 -14.06 10.87 -3.29
C PRO A 282 -14.50 10.85 -4.75
N SER A 283 -15.32 11.80 -5.17
CA SER A 283 -15.85 11.89 -6.53
C SER A 283 -14.71 11.72 -7.54
N CYS A 284 -14.74 10.61 -8.28
CA CYS A 284 -13.70 10.32 -9.24
C CYS A 284 -13.99 11.07 -10.54
N ILE A 285 -12.98 11.75 -11.08
CA ILE A 285 -13.07 12.26 -12.45
C ILE A 285 -12.72 11.08 -13.34
N TYR A 286 -13.75 10.42 -13.88
CA TYR A 286 -13.52 9.50 -14.98
C TYR A 286 -12.89 10.29 -16.13
N PRO A 287 -11.83 9.78 -16.79
CA PRO A 287 -11.38 10.35 -18.03
C PRO A 287 -12.55 10.26 -19.02
N THR A 288 -13.20 11.37 -19.32
CA THR A 288 -14.05 11.45 -20.50
C THR A 288 -13.15 11.21 -21.71
N THR A 289 -13.54 10.29 -22.58
CA THR A 289 -12.89 9.97 -23.85
C THR A 289 -12.93 11.11 -24.87
N SER A 290 -13.09 12.36 -24.45
CA SER A 290 -13.38 13.52 -25.30
C SER A 290 -12.16 14.42 -25.53
N ILE A 291 -11.06 13.87 -26.07
CA ILE A 291 -9.99 14.68 -26.70
C ILE A 291 -9.53 14.03 -28.02
N LEU A 292 -10.46 13.59 -28.86
CA LEU A 292 -10.18 13.25 -30.27
C LEU A 292 -11.18 13.84 -31.28
N GLU A 293 -12.04 14.77 -30.88
CA GLU A 293 -12.84 15.57 -31.82
C GLU A 293 -12.48 17.04 -31.65
N GLY A 294 -11.44 17.46 -32.37
CA GLY A 294 -10.94 18.83 -32.34
C GLY A 294 -9.93 19.10 -33.46
N SER A 295 -10.15 18.51 -34.63
CA SER A 295 -9.46 18.87 -35.87
C SER A 295 -10.32 18.51 -37.07
N GLN A 296 -11.50 19.13 -37.11
CA GLN A 296 -12.10 19.60 -38.35
C GLN A 296 -12.71 20.97 -38.07
N ILE A 297 -12.64 21.83 -39.09
CA ILE A 297 -13.15 23.20 -39.25
C ILE A 297 -12.04 24.26 -39.23
N ASN A 298 -11.85 24.78 -40.44
CA ASN A 298 -11.02 25.87 -40.98
C ASN A 298 -9.57 25.54 -41.35
#